data_AF-A0A1E4A5I3-F1
#
_entry.id   AF-A0A1E4A5I3-F1
#
_cell.length_a   1.000
_cell.length_b   1.000
_cell.length_c   1.000
_cell.angle_alpha   90.00
_cell.angle_beta   90.00
_cell.angle_gamma   90.00
#
_symmetry.space_group_name_H-M   'P 1'
#
loop_
_entity.id
_entity.type
_entity.pdbx_description
1 polymer ?
#
loop_
_entity_poly.entity_id
_entity_poly.type
_entity_poly.pdbx_seq_one_letter_code
_entity_poly.pdbx_strand_id
1 'polypeptide(L)'
;MKISIADIRNQSFEKAFRGYEPAQVHSFLGELSNELERIADDNKLLKMQLEIAEKELSRLKEVEMSLFRTLKSAEENSARITEQAQEMAETYLKDSKAQTEEILQEAQRKAGMLIQDAENKAKYLQEEAVSSIKEYERECRALEKHRDLLTGEIRVLIGNLTETLEKYEKKYPRENSRERADSMPQQETGPGDDEQKTVRVKGSRNPALIRKNENNS
;
A
#
# COMPACT_ATOMS: atom_id res chain seq x y z
N MET A 1 -9.49 24.06 -97.09
CA MET A 1 -8.35 23.84 -97.99
C MET A 1 -7.08 24.13 -97.22
N LYS A 2 -6.06 23.26 -97.26
CA LYS A 2 -4.73 23.59 -96.73
C LYS A 2 -3.90 24.11 -97.90
N ILE A 3 -3.80 25.43 -98.00
CA ILE A 3 -2.83 26.07 -98.89
C ILE A 3 -1.51 26.11 -98.11
N SER A 4 -0.46 25.55 -98.67
CA SER A 4 0.87 25.57 -98.07
C SER A 4 1.56 26.91 -98.29
N ILE A 5 2.55 27.25 -97.45
CA ILE A 5 3.38 28.46 -97.63
C ILE A 5 4.05 28.45 -99.01
N ALA A 6 4.45 27.27 -99.50
CA ALA A 6 5.02 27.09 -100.83
C ALA A 6 3.97 27.29 -101.94
N ASP A 7 2.71 26.93 -101.70
CA ASP A 7 1.61 27.14 -102.65
C ASP A 7 1.35 28.64 -102.83
N ILE A 8 1.46 29.43 -101.76
CA ILE A 8 1.32 30.90 -101.80
C ILE A 8 2.47 31.55 -102.57
N ARG A 9 3.72 31.11 -102.34
CA ARG A 9 4.90 31.62 -103.07
C ARG A 9 4.86 31.31 -104.56
N ASN A 10 4.37 30.13 -104.92
CA ASN A 10 4.35 29.64 -106.30
C ASN A 10 3.01 29.87 -107.03
N GLN A 11 2.06 30.57 -106.41
CA GLN A 11 0.75 30.82 -107.01
C GLN A 11 0.88 31.69 -108.26
N SER A 12 0.36 31.18 -109.38
CA SER A 12 0.18 31.94 -110.62
C SER A 12 -1.27 32.35 -110.82
N PHE A 13 -1.50 33.52 -111.43
CA PHE A 13 -2.83 34.00 -111.78
C PHE A 13 -2.97 34.21 -113.30
N GLU A 14 -4.18 34.02 -113.81
CA GLU A 14 -4.49 34.34 -115.21
C GLU A 14 -4.42 35.86 -115.44
N LYS A 15 -3.98 36.26 -116.64
CA LYS A 15 -3.89 37.67 -117.02
C LYS A 15 -5.24 38.14 -117.57
N ALA A 16 -5.77 39.24 -117.06
CA ALA A 16 -7.00 39.87 -117.52
C ALA A 16 -6.78 41.34 -117.91
N PHE A 17 -7.56 41.85 -118.87
CA PHE A 17 -7.50 43.26 -119.27
C PHE A 17 -7.95 44.16 -118.11
N ARG A 18 -7.08 45.10 -117.68
CA ARG A 18 -7.20 45.94 -116.47
C ARG A 18 -7.08 45.20 -115.12
N GLY A 19 -6.18 44.21 -115.02
CA GLY A 19 -5.82 43.54 -113.75
C GLY A 19 -4.77 44.29 -112.90
N TYR A 20 -4.47 43.73 -111.72
CA TYR A 20 -3.38 44.19 -110.85
C TYR A 20 -2.00 43.98 -111.48
N GLU A 21 -1.03 44.82 -111.10
CA GLU A 21 0.36 44.72 -111.55
C GLU A 21 1.03 43.45 -111.00
N PRO A 22 1.51 42.52 -111.85
CA PRO A 22 2.08 41.24 -111.41
C PRO A 22 3.22 41.38 -110.40
N ALA A 23 4.11 42.37 -110.56
CA ALA A 23 5.24 42.57 -109.65
C ALA A 23 4.79 42.94 -108.21
N GLN A 24 3.75 43.77 -108.07
CA GLN A 24 3.21 44.14 -106.76
C GLN A 24 2.52 42.96 -106.08
N VAL A 25 1.76 42.16 -106.85
CA VAL A 25 1.10 40.96 -106.33
C VAL A 25 2.14 39.93 -105.86
N HIS A 26 3.21 39.69 -106.62
CA HIS A 26 4.28 38.78 -106.20
C HIS A 26 5.03 39.28 -104.95
N SER A 27 5.29 40.59 -104.82
CA SER A 27 5.89 41.16 -103.61
C SER A 27 4.99 40.92 -102.39
N PHE A 28 3.69 41.19 -102.52
CA PHE A 28 2.71 40.96 -101.46
C PHE A 28 2.60 39.48 -101.07
N LEU A 29 2.58 38.56 -102.04
CA LEU A 29 2.59 37.12 -101.77
C LEU A 29 3.87 36.66 -101.06
N GLY A 30 5.01 37.29 -101.35
CA GLY A 30 6.26 37.06 -100.64
C GLY A 30 6.20 37.48 -99.17
N GLU A 31 5.71 38.69 -98.90
CA GLU A 31 5.51 39.20 -97.54
C GLU A 31 4.48 38.36 -96.77
N LEU A 32 3.34 38.03 -97.40
CA LEU A 32 2.30 37.18 -96.82
C LEU A 32 2.82 35.79 -96.48
N SER A 33 3.62 35.19 -97.37
CA SER A 33 4.26 33.91 -97.13
C SER A 33 5.19 33.96 -95.92
N ASN A 34 5.97 35.02 -95.75
CA ASN A 34 6.91 35.15 -94.63
C ASN A 34 6.15 35.33 -93.30
N GLU A 35 5.10 36.14 -93.28
CA GLU A 35 4.30 36.33 -92.05
C GLU A 35 3.54 35.05 -91.68
N LEU A 36 3.02 34.29 -92.66
CA LEU A 36 2.42 32.99 -92.41
C LEU A 36 3.41 31.96 -91.87
N GLU A 37 4.65 31.96 -92.37
CA GLU A 37 5.73 31.10 -91.86
C GLU A 37 6.04 31.43 -90.40
N ARG A 38 6.20 32.73 -90.07
CA ARG A 38 6.39 33.20 -88.70
C ARG A 38 5.24 32.79 -87.77
N ILE A 39 3.98 33.01 -88.19
CA ILE A 39 2.80 32.62 -87.41
C ILE A 39 2.76 31.10 -87.20
N ALA A 40 3.15 30.31 -88.21
CA ALA A 40 3.18 28.85 -88.09
C ALA A 40 4.23 28.38 -87.06
N ASP A 41 5.42 28.98 -87.07
CA ASP A 41 6.48 28.71 -86.11
C ASP A 41 6.09 29.13 -84.68
N ASP A 42 5.53 30.33 -84.52
CA ASP A 42 5.01 30.81 -83.24
C ASP A 42 3.91 29.89 -82.71
N ASN A 43 2.99 29.44 -83.58
CA ASN A 43 1.93 28.51 -83.20
C ASN A 43 2.48 27.16 -82.73
N LYS A 44 3.54 26.66 -83.38
CA LYS A 44 4.21 25.42 -83.01
C LYS A 44 4.91 25.56 -81.65
N LEU A 45 5.60 26.69 -81.43
CA LEU A 45 6.25 26.98 -80.16
C LEU A 45 5.23 27.10 -79.01
N LEU A 46 4.16 27.86 -79.21
CA LEU A 46 3.09 28.03 -78.23
C LEU A 46 2.41 26.70 -77.88
N LYS A 47 2.15 25.84 -78.87
CA LYS A 47 1.62 24.48 -78.63
C LYS A 47 2.57 23.63 -77.79
N MET A 48 3.86 23.69 -78.06
CA MET A 48 4.86 22.96 -77.28
C MET A 48 4.94 23.47 -75.84
N GLN A 49 4.89 24.80 -75.63
CA GLN A 49 4.87 25.39 -74.29
C GLN A 49 3.58 25.03 -73.52
N LEU A 50 2.43 25.04 -74.21
CA LEU A 50 1.16 24.65 -73.63
C LEU A 50 1.20 23.20 -73.16
N GLU A 51 1.72 22.27 -73.98
CA GLU A 51 1.84 20.87 -73.60
C GLU A 51 2.73 20.67 -72.36
N ILE A 52 3.84 21.41 -72.27
CA ILE A 52 4.72 21.38 -71.09
C ILE A 52 3.99 21.90 -69.85
N ALA A 53 3.31 23.04 -69.97
CA ALA A 53 2.57 23.64 -68.87
C ALA A 53 1.41 22.75 -68.39
N GLU A 54 0.68 22.10 -69.30
CA GLU A 54 -0.39 21.17 -68.99
C GLU A 54 0.13 19.92 -68.26
N LYS A 55 1.28 19.38 -68.68
CA LYS A 55 1.95 18.26 -67.99
C LYS A 55 2.36 18.63 -66.57
N GLU A 56 2.97 19.80 -66.38
CA GLU A 56 3.37 20.25 -65.05
C GLU A 56 2.17 20.54 -64.16
N LEU A 57 1.10 21.13 -64.70
CA LEU A 57 -0.16 21.32 -63.98
C LEU A 57 -0.76 19.98 -63.54
N SER A 58 -0.75 18.96 -64.40
CA SER A 58 -1.22 17.62 -64.05
C SER A 58 -0.39 17.03 -62.90
N ARG A 59 0.95 17.12 -62.98
CA ARG A 59 1.86 16.66 -61.94
C ARG A 59 1.60 17.35 -60.60
N LEU A 60 1.43 18.67 -60.60
CA LEU A 60 1.14 19.45 -59.40
C LEU A 60 -0.20 19.06 -58.77
N LYS A 61 -1.23 18.82 -59.59
CA LYS A 61 -2.53 18.31 -59.10
C LYS A 61 -2.42 16.93 -58.45
N GLU A 62 -1.62 16.03 -59.02
CA GLU A 62 -1.38 14.70 -58.41
C GLU A 62 -0.68 14.82 -57.06
N VAL A 63 0.32 15.70 -56.95
CA VAL A 63 1.03 15.99 -55.69
C VAL A 63 0.08 16.59 -54.66
N GLU A 64 -0.73 17.59 -55.05
CA GLU A 64 -1.72 18.21 -54.18
C GLU A 64 -2.73 17.19 -53.65
N MET A 65 -3.26 16.32 -54.52
CA MET A 65 -4.18 15.26 -54.14
C MET A 65 -3.56 14.25 -53.17
N SER A 66 -2.29 13.88 -53.39
CA SER A 66 -1.56 13.01 -52.47
C SER A 66 -1.37 13.68 -51.11
N LEU A 67 -0.95 14.95 -51.10
CA LEU A 67 -0.72 15.70 -49.87
C LEU A 67 -2.02 15.89 -49.06
N PHE A 68 -3.13 16.17 -49.75
CA PHE A 68 -4.45 16.26 -49.12
C PHE A 68 -4.87 14.93 -48.48
N ARG A 69 -4.66 13.80 -49.17
CA ARG A 69 -4.94 12.46 -48.62
C ARG A 69 -4.09 12.18 -47.38
N THR A 70 -2.80 12.51 -47.42
CA THR A 70 -1.90 12.32 -46.28
C THR A 70 -2.31 13.20 -45.10
N LEU A 71 -2.65 14.48 -45.34
CA LEU A 71 -3.08 15.39 -44.29
C LEU A 71 -4.38 14.91 -43.64
N LYS A 72 -5.36 14.53 -44.45
CA LYS A 72 -6.62 13.97 -43.96
C LYS A 72 -6.41 12.69 -43.14
N SER A 73 -5.56 11.78 -43.62
CA SER A 73 -5.22 10.57 -42.89
C SER A 73 -4.50 10.87 -41.57
N ALA A 74 -3.64 11.89 -41.53
CA ALA A 74 -2.95 12.32 -40.31
C ALA A 74 -3.93 12.95 -39.30
N GLU A 75 -4.90 13.72 -39.77
CA GLU A 75 -5.97 14.31 -38.96
C GLU A 75 -6.87 13.21 -38.36
N GLU A 76 -7.36 12.28 -39.20
CA GLU A 76 -8.18 11.13 -38.76
C GLU A 76 -7.41 10.26 -37.75
N ASN A 77 -6.12 10.02 -37.98
CA ASN A 77 -5.29 9.25 -37.07
C ASN A 77 -5.06 9.99 -35.75
N SER A 78 -4.86 11.30 -35.78
CA SER A 78 -4.72 12.11 -34.57
C SER A 78 -5.99 12.09 -33.74
N ALA A 79 -7.15 12.24 -34.38
CA ALA A 79 -8.45 12.14 -33.72
C ALA A 79 -8.66 10.77 -33.05
N ARG A 80 -8.31 9.68 -33.76
CA ARG A 80 -8.37 8.32 -33.20
C ARG A 80 -7.45 8.13 -32.00
N ILE A 81 -6.21 8.64 -32.06
CA ILE A 81 -5.28 8.58 -30.93
C ILE A 81 -5.86 9.31 -29.72
N THR A 82 -6.45 10.49 -29.92
CA THR A 82 -7.05 11.25 -28.81
C THR A 82 -8.26 10.54 -28.20
N GLU A 83 -9.13 9.95 -29.03
CA GLU A 83 -10.29 9.18 -28.57
C GLU A 83 -9.86 7.93 -27.79
N GLN A 84 -8.91 7.16 -28.33
CA GLN A 84 -8.36 5.99 -27.64
C GLN A 84 -7.68 6.36 -26.32
N ALA A 85 -6.91 7.45 -26.28
CA ALA A 85 -6.28 7.91 -25.05
C ALA A 85 -7.32 8.32 -23.99
N GLN A 86 -8.43 8.94 -24.40
CA GLN A 86 -9.54 9.27 -23.50
C GLN A 86 -10.23 8.01 -22.96
N GLU A 87 -10.59 7.08 -23.83
CA GLU A 87 -11.23 5.81 -23.42
C GLU A 87 -10.34 5.00 -22.47
N MET A 88 -9.04 4.91 -22.77
CA MET A 88 -8.06 4.24 -21.90
C MET A 88 -7.93 4.95 -20.55
N ALA A 89 -7.91 6.29 -20.53
CA ALA A 89 -7.83 7.05 -19.29
C ALA A 89 -9.10 6.87 -18.43
N GLU A 90 -10.28 6.87 -19.04
CA GLU A 90 -11.55 6.62 -18.36
C GLU A 90 -11.60 5.21 -17.77
N THR A 91 -11.20 4.21 -18.55
CA THR A 91 -11.12 2.81 -18.10
C THR A 91 -10.14 2.68 -16.95
N TYR A 92 -8.94 3.26 -17.07
CA TYR A 92 -7.94 3.25 -16.01
C TYR A 92 -8.43 3.91 -14.72
N LEU A 93 -9.10 5.07 -14.81
CA LEU A 93 -9.69 5.74 -13.66
C LEU A 93 -10.78 4.89 -13.01
N LYS A 94 -11.61 4.21 -13.81
CA LYS A 94 -12.66 3.32 -13.31
C LYS A 94 -12.07 2.12 -12.59
N ASP A 95 -11.09 1.45 -13.19
CA ASP A 95 -10.42 0.28 -12.62
C ASP A 95 -9.66 0.64 -11.35
N SER A 96 -8.94 1.77 -11.34
CA SER A 96 -8.24 2.27 -10.16
C SER A 96 -9.20 2.58 -9.01
N LYS A 97 -10.37 3.19 -9.30
CA LYS A 97 -11.40 3.42 -8.29
C LYS A 97 -11.96 2.11 -7.74
N ALA A 98 -12.26 1.14 -8.61
CA ALA A 98 -12.78 -0.17 -8.20
C ALA A 98 -11.76 -0.91 -7.30
N GLN A 99 -10.49 -0.91 -7.69
CA GLN A 99 -9.41 -1.53 -6.91
C GLN A 99 -9.20 -0.83 -5.56
N THR A 100 -9.26 0.51 -5.54
CA THR A 100 -9.14 1.28 -4.29
C THR A 100 -10.29 0.97 -3.34
N GLU A 101 -11.51 0.90 -3.86
CA GLU A 101 -12.69 0.56 -3.09
C GLU A 101 -12.61 -0.87 -2.53
N GLU A 102 -12.14 -1.83 -3.33
CA GLU A 102 -11.90 -3.21 -2.88
C GLU A 102 -10.87 -3.27 -1.74
N ILE A 103 -9.74 -2.56 -1.88
CA ILE A 103 -8.71 -2.48 -0.83
C ILE A 103 -9.28 -1.84 0.44
N LEU A 104 -10.07 -0.78 0.30
CA LEU A 104 -10.69 -0.09 1.44
C LEU A 104 -11.66 -1.01 2.18
N GLN A 105 -12.52 -1.71 1.45
CA GLN A 105 -13.47 -2.66 2.03
C GLN A 105 -12.76 -3.82 2.72
N GLU A 106 -11.68 -4.35 2.11
CA GLU A 106 -10.90 -5.42 2.73
C GLU A 106 -10.20 -4.93 4.01
N ALA A 107 -9.63 -3.72 3.99
CA ALA A 107 -9.01 -3.10 5.16
C ALA A 107 -10.02 -2.86 6.28
N GLN A 108 -11.21 -2.34 5.96
CA GLN A 108 -12.30 -2.15 6.93
C GLN A 108 -12.76 -3.49 7.53
N ARG A 109 -12.90 -4.53 6.71
CA ARG A 109 -13.26 -5.88 7.18
C ARG A 109 -12.20 -6.42 8.13
N LYS A 110 -10.92 -6.33 7.78
CA LYS A 110 -9.80 -6.78 8.63
C LYS A 110 -9.76 -5.99 9.94
N ALA A 111 -9.94 -4.67 9.89
CA ALA A 111 -10.00 -3.82 11.07
C ALA A 111 -11.17 -4.21 12.00
N GLY A 112 -12.36 -4.44 11.42
CA GLY A 112 -13.53 -4.90 12.18
C GLY A 112 -13.30 -6.25 12.87
N MET A 113 -12.70 -7.21 12.17
CA MET A 113 -12.34 -8.50 12.77
C MET A 113 -11.32 -8.35 13.92
N LEU A 114 -10.29 -7.53 13.73
CA LEU A 114 -9.28 -7.29 14.78
C LEU A 114 -9.89 -6.63 16.03
N ILE A 115 -10.79 -5.66 15.85
CA ILE A 115 -11.50 -5.02 16.96
C ILE A 115 -12.35 -6.06 17.69
N GLN A 116 -13.13 -6.86 16.95
CA GLN A 116 -13.97 -7.90 17.54
C GLN A 116 -13.15 -8.95 18.31
N ASP A 117 -12.02 -9.39 17.76
CA ASP A 117 -11.12 -10.34 18.43
C ASP A 117 -10.51 -9.73 19.71
N ALA A 118 -10.11 -8.45 19.65
CA ALA A 118 -9.60 -7.73 20.82
C ALA A 118 -10.68 -7.58 21.91
N GLU A 119 -11.91 -7.23 21.54
CA GLU A 119 -13.04 -7.13 22.46
C GLU A 119 -13.38 -8.48 23.11
N ASN A 120 -13.40 -9.56 22.33
CA ASN A 120 -13.65 -10.91 22.85
C ASN A 120 -12.55 -11.34 23.81
N LYS A 121 -11.28 -11.07 23.48
CA LYS A 121 -10.15 -11.38 24.36
C LYS A 121 -10.17 -10.56 25.65
N ALA A 122 -10.54 -9.28 25.56
CA ALA A 122 -10.69 -8.42 26.74
C ALA A 122 -11.81 -8.93 27.66
N LYS A 123 -12.96 -9.31 27.10
CA LYS A 123 -14.07 -9.91 27.87
C LYS A 123 -13.65 -11.20 28.55
N TYR A 124 -12.99 -12.10 27.81
CA TYR A 124 -12.48 -13.36 28.37
C TYR A 124 -11.53 -13.13 29.55
N LEU A 125 -10.54 -12.23 29.39
CA LEU A 125 -9.59 -11.90 30.46
C LEU A 125 -10.29 -11.25 31.66
N GLN A 126 -11.32 -10.43 31.43
CA GLN A 126 -12.11 -9.83 32.49
C GLN A 126 -12.89 -10.89 33.28
N GLU A 127 -13.52 -11.84 32.60
CA GLU A 127 -14.25 -12.96 33.23
C GLU A 127 -13.31 -13.88 34.03
N GLU A 128 -12.13 -14.17 33.48
CA GLU A 128 -11.08 -14.94 34.13
C GLU A 128 -10.55 -14.24 35.39
N ALA A 129 -10.27 -12.93 35.29
CA ALA A 129 -9.80 -12.13 36.43
C ALA A 129 -10.86 -12.06 37.53
N VAL A 130 -12.14 -11.84 37.18
CA VAL A 130 -13.25 -11.84 38.15
C VAL A 130 -13.40 -13.20 38.83
N SER A 131 -13.24 -14.29 38.09
CA SER A 131 -13.32 -15.65 38.64
C SER A 131 -12.17 -15.92 39.60
N SER A 132 -10.95 -15.54 39.23
CA SER A 132 -9.76 -15.65 40.08
C SER A 132 -9.89 -14.84 41.37
N ILE A 133 -10.38 -13.60 41.28
CA ILE A 133 -10.64 -12.76 42.47
C ILE A 133 -11.63 -13.44 43.41
N LYS A 134 -12.72 -14.02 42.89
CA LYS A 134 -13.70 -14.75 43.71
C LYS A 134 -13.09 -15.97 44.39
N GLU A 135 -12.18 -16.68 43.73
CA GLU A 135 -11.45 -17.81 44.32
C GLU A 135 -10.55 -17.34 45.46
N TYR A 136 -9.72 -16.32 45.23
CA TYR A 136 -8.87 -15.74 46.28
C TYR A 136 -9.68 -15.21 47.45
N GLU A 137 -10.83 -14.57 47.22
CA GLU A 137 -11.72 -14.14 48.29
C GLU A 137 -12.23 -15.30 49.15
N ARG A 138 -12.55 -16.45 48.54
CA ARG A 138 -12.99 -17.66 49.26
C ARG A 138 -11.87 -18.22 50.12
N GLU A 139 -10.65 -18.28 49.57
CA GLU A 139 -9.46 -18.75 50.28
C GLU A 139 -9.13 -17.84 51.47
N CYS A 140 -9.11 -16.51 51.26
CA CYS A 140 -8.90 -15.53 52.33
C CYS A 140 -9.94 -15.69 53.45
N ARG A 141 -11.23 -15.81 53.11
CA ARG A 141 -12.29 -16.05 54.11
C ARG A 141 -12.12 -17.36 54.86
N ALA A 142 -11.64 -18.42 54.19
CA ALA A 142 -11.37 -19.70 54.85
C ALA A 142 -10.20 -19.60 55.84
N LEU A 143 -9.13 -18.89 55.46
CA LEU A 143 -7.99 -18.62 56.33
C LEU A 143 -8.37 -17.76 57.54
N GLU A 144 -9.22 -16.74 57.36
CA GLU A 144 -9.75 -15.94 58.46
C GLU A 144 -10.52 -16.78 59.47
N LYS A 145 -11.39 -17.68 59.01
CA LYS A 145 -12.10 -18.62 59.89
C LYS A 145 -11.13 -19.53 60.66
N HIS A 146 -10.09 -20.02 60.00
CA HIS A 146 -9.08 -20.87 60.65
C HIS A 146 -8.29 -20.09 61.71
N ARG A 147 -7.91 -18.84 61.42
CA ARG A 147 -7.30 -17.92 62.39
C ARG A 147 -8.22 -17.71 63.60
N ASP A 148 -9.50 -17.44 63.38
CA ASP A 148 -10.45 -17.18 64.46
C ASP A 148 -10.66 -18.42 65.34
N LEU A 149 -10.70 -19.61 64.74
CA LEU A 149 -10.75 -20.88 65.47
C LEU A 149 -9.52 -21.06 66.36
N LEU A 150 -8.31 -20.97 65.81
CA LEU A 150 -7.05 -21.09 66.56
C LEU A 150 -6.95 -20.05 67.69
N THR A 151 -7.37 -18.81 67.41
CA THR A 151 -7.40 -17.75 68.42
C THR A 151 -8.36 -18.10 69.56
N GLY A 152 -9.51 -18.68 69.25
CA GLY A 152 -10.46 -19.22 70.22
C GLY A 152 -9.87 -20.35 71.06
N GLU A 153 -9.23 -21.34 70.42
CA GLU A 153 -8.58 -22.47 71.08
C GLU A 153 -7.49 -22.00 72.06
N ILE A 154 -6.64 -21.06 71.63
CA ILE A 154 -5.59 -20.46 72.49
C ILE A 154 -6.23 -19.75 73.69
N ARG A 155 -7.32 -19.00 73.49
CA ARG A 155 -8.01 -18.31 74.59
C ARG A 155 -8.58 -19.29 75.61
N VAL A 156 -9.18 -20.40 75.16
CA VAL A 156 -9.67 -21.47 76.03
C VAL A 156 -8.52 -22.12 76.79
N LEU A 157 -7.40 -22.43 76.12
CA LEU A 157 -6.22 -23.01 76.78
C LEU A 157 -5.66 -22.09 77.86
N ILE A 158 -5.54 -20.79 77.57
CA ILE A 158 -5.11 -19.79 78.56
C ILE A 158 -6.09 -19.74 79.74
N GLY A 159 -7.40 -19.73 79.48
CA GLY A 159 -8.42 -19.77 80.53
C GLY A 159 -8.27 -20.99 81.44
N ASN A 160 -8.12 -22.18 80.84
CA ASN A 160 -7.91 -23.43 81.57
C ASN A 160 -6.61 -23.39 82.41
N LEU A 161 -5.51 -22.91 81.83
CA LEU A 161 -4.24 -22.77 82.55
C LEU A 161 -4.36 -21.80 83.72
N THR A 162 -5.05 -20.68 83.52
CA THR A 162 -5.31 -19.68 84.57
C THR A 162 -6.14 -20.28 85.70
N GLU A 163 -7.20 -21.03 85.38
CA GLU A 163 -8.02 -21.71 86.38
C GLU A 163 -7.22 -22.79 87.14
N THR A 164 -6.33 -23.53 86.46
CA THR A 164 -5.45 -24.49 87.13
C THR A 164 -4.45 -23.80 88.06
N LEU A 165 -3.93 -22.63 87.66
CA LEU A 165 -3.04 -21.82 88.50
C LEU A 165 -3.79 -21.29 89.73
N GLU A 166 -5.00 -20.75 89.58
CA GLU A 166 -5.83 -20.32 90.72
C GLU A 166 -6.14 -21.47 91.69
N LYS A 167 -6.46 -22.67 91.16
CA LYS A 167 -6.66 -23.87 91.97
C LYS A 167 -5.37 -24.25 92.72
N TYR A 168 -4.22 -24.14 92.07
CA TYR A 168 -2.93 -24.41 92.70
C TYR A 168 -2.58 -23.38 93.78
N GLU A 169 -2.78 -22.09 93.51
CA GLU A 169 -2.59 -21.00 94.47
C GLU A 169 -3.53 -21.12 95.68
N LYS A 170 -4.79 -21.52 95.48
CA LYS A 170 -5.71 -21.81 96.59
C LYS A 170 -5.30 -23.04 97.41
N LYS A 171 -4.78 -24.09 96.75
CA LYS A 171 -4.33 -25.32 97.42
C LYS A 171 -3.00 -25.14 98.16
N TYR A 172 -2.17 -24.20 97.71
CA TYR A 172 -0.90 -23.82 98.33
C TYR A 172 -0.78 -22.30 98.43
N PRO A 173 -1.44 -21.66 99.41
CA PRO A 173 -1.28 -20.24 99.66
C PRO A 173 0.19 -19.94 99.92
N ARG A 174 0.73 -18.88 99.30
CA ARG A 174 2.15 -18.47 99.45
C ARG A 174 2.60 -18.23 100.90
N GLU A 175 1.68 -18.20 101.85
CA GLU A 175 1.92 -18.00 103.27
C GLU A 175 2.67 -19.16 103.97
N ASN A 176 2.67 -20.38 103.42
CA ASN A 176 3.33 -21.54 104.08
C ASN A 176 4.73 -21.89 103.55
N SER A 177 5.30 -21.10 102.63
CA SER A 177 6.64 -21.32 102.07
C SER A 177 7.76 -20.52 102.74
N ARG A 178 7.45 -19.62 103.69
CA ARG A 178 8.47 -18.92 104.48
C ARG A 178 8.86 -19.69 105.76
N GLU A 179 7.94 -20.37 106.42
CA GLU A 179 8.24 -21.07 107.68
C GLU A 179 9.03 -22.39 107.49
N ARG A 180 8.97 -23.02 106.31
CA ARG A 180 9.75 -24.22 106.00
C ARG A 180 11.19 -23.95 105.56
N ALA A 181 11.55 -22.70 105.26
CA ALA A 181 12.92 -22.33 104.91
C ALA A 181 13.79 -22.04 106.16
N ASP A 182 13.19 -21.77 107.31
CA ASP A 182 13.89 -21.48 108.59
C ASP A 182 14.16 -22.73 109.45
N SER A 183 13.81 -23.94 108.97
CA SER A 183 13.97 -25.18 109.73
C SER A 183 14.52 -26.34 108.90
N MET A 184 15.72 -26.20 108.35
CA MET A 184 16.60 -27.35 108.11
C MET A 184 18.07 -27.02 108.44
N PRO A 185 18.81 -27.94 109.09
CA PRO A 185 20.18 -27.70 109.53
C PRO A 185 21.16 -27.74 108.37
N GLN A 186 22.17 -26.86 108.40
CA GLN A 186 23.36 -26.95 107.56
C GLN A 186 24.18 -28.19 107.95
N GLN A 187 24.49 -29.05 106.98
CA GLN A 187 25.63 -29.95 107.07
C GLN A 187 26.31 -30.13 105.71
N GLU A 188 27.63 -30.16 105.79
CA GLU A 188 28.63 -29.90 104.75
C GLU A 188 28.82 -31.04 103.73
N THR A 189 29.24 -30.64 102.52
CA THR A 189 30.16 -31.28 101.54
C THR A 189 30.25 -32.82 101.50
N GLY A 190 29.90 -33.51 100.41
CA GLY A 190 30.69 -33.71 99.16
C GLY A 190 30.97 -35.23 98.97
N PRO A 191 31.71 -35.72 97.94
CA PRO A 191 31.69 -35.48 96.49
C PRO A 191 31.53 -36.81 95.66
N GLY A 192 31.48 -36.68 94.31
CA GLY A 192 31.69 -37.75 93.31
C GLY A 192 30.40 -38.38 92.76
N ASP A 193 30.29 -38.87 91.52
CA ASP A 193 31.05 -38.80 90.27
C ASP A 193 30.08 -39.30 89.17
N ASP A 194 30.33 -38.89 87.92
CA ASP A 194 29.99 -39.55 86.65
C ASP A 194 28.53 -40.00 86.34
N GLU A 195 27.94 -39.42 85.28
CA GLU A 195 28.02 -40.03 83.95
C GLU A 195 27.30 -39.20 82.87
N GLN A 196 27.92 -39.21 81.69
CA GLN A 196 27.60 -38.46 80.49
C GLN A 196 26.35 -38.99 79.77
N LYS A 197 25.58 -38.09 79.13
CA LYS A 197 25.15 -38.32 77.74
C LYS A 197 24.73 -37.04 77.02
N THR A 198 25.62 -36.61 76.14
CA THR A 198 25.38 -35.68 75.05
C THR A 198 24.38 -36.27 74.05
N VAL A 199 23.35 -35.51 73.66
CA VAL A 199 22.63 -35.75 72.40
C VAL A 199 22.78 -34.52 71.52
N ARG A 200 23.55 -34.70 70.45
CA ARG A 200 23.77 -33.76 69.36
C ARG A 200 22.82 -34.15 68.23
N VAL A 201 21.94 -33.25 67.78
CA VAL A 201 21.28 -33.38 66.47
C VAL A 201 21.70 -32.20 65.59
N LYS A 202 22.37 -32.54 64.49
CA LYS A 202 22.82 -31.68 63.40
C LYS A 202 21.75 -31.63 62.30
N GLY A 203 21.74 -30.52 61.55
CA GLY A 203 21.31 -30.43 60.14
C GLY A 203 19.82 -30.13 59.95
N SER A 204 19.39 -29.26 59.03
CA SER A 204 20.04 -28.76 57.83
C SER A 204 19.48 -27.38 57.45
N ARG A 205 20.38 -26.41 57.26
CA ARG A 205 20.16 -25.34 56.29
C ARG A 205 20.55 -25.91 54.93
N ASN A 206 19.66 -25.84 53.95
CA ASN A 206 20.11 -25.60 52.59
C ASN A 206 19.07 -24.79 51.79
N PRO A 207 19.40 -23.55 51.41
CA PRO A 207 18.71 -22.81 50.37
C PRO A 207 19.31 -23.20 49.01
N ALA A 208 18.54 -23.91 48.19
CA ALA A 208 18.74 -23.98 46.75
C ALA A 208 17.69 -23.06 46.08
N LEU A 209 17.92 -22.36 44.98
CA LEU A 209 19.10 -21.86 44.28
C LEU A 209 18.47 -20.98 43.18
N ILE A 210 18.88 -19.72 43.14
CA ILE A 210 18.56 -18.78 42.04
C ILE A 210 19.33 -19.24 40.78
N ARG A 211 18.74 -18.95 39.61
CA ARG A 211 19.31 -18.81 38.25
C ARG A 211 19.05 -19.99 37.30
N LYS A 212 18.15 -19.76 36.33
CA LYS A 212 18.48 -19.77 34.91
C LYS A 212 17.66 -18.70 34.18
N ASN A 213 18.36 -17.66 33.75
CA ASN A 213 18.00 -16.81 32.62
C ASN A 213 18.99 -17.15 31.49
N GLU A 214 18.60 -16.84 30.25
CA GLU A 214 19.42 -16.85 29.01
C GLU A 214 19.49 -18.18 28.25
N ASN A 215 18.56 -18.34 27.29
CA ASN A 215 18.88 -18.52 25.87
C ASN A 215 17.58 -18.61 25.05
N ASN A 216 17.25 -17.55 24.30
CA ASN A 216 16.77 -17.75 22.94
C ASN A 216 17.08 -16.50 22.11
N SER A 217 18.01 -16.68 21.17
CA SER A 217 18.06 -15.92 19.92
C SER A 217 16.95 -16.38 18.99
#